data_AF-A4HKK4-F1
#
_entry.id   AF-A4HKK4-F1
#
_cell.length_a   1.000
_cell.length_b   1.000
_cell.length_c   1.000
_cell.angle_alpha   90.00
_cell.angle_beta   90.00
_cell.angle_gamma   90.00
#
_symmetry.space_group_name_H-M   'P 1'
#
loop_
_entity.id
_entity.type
_entity.pdbx_description
1 polymer ?
#
loop_
_entity_poly.entity_id
_entity_poly.type
_entity_poly.pdbx_seq_one_letter_code
_entity_poly.pdbx_strand_id
1 'polypeptide(L)'
;MGSTSSREWFDPYAINTPLAGVCAVSCLFNSVLNGMLRISNIYTNVTLLILLGCSTGLSNSLQMPLLGAQAGLTASLLFTLGAPMKILFTSRLFPRPVHYGIGAFYTTYHAMQVRRELDYFEDAGEDAEDEVF
;
A
#
# COMPACT_ATOMS: atom_id res chain seq x y z
N MET A 1 -11.66 2.54 25.38
CA MET A 1 -12.67 2.95 24.39
C MET A 1 -12.36 2.19 23.11
N GLY A 2 -13.15 1.17 22.79
CA GLY A 2 -12.91 0.32 21.62
C GLY A 2 -13.24 1.09 20.34
N SER A 3 -12.19 1.55 19.66
CA SER A 3 -12.26 1.97 18.27
C SER A 3 -12.77 0.80 17.44
N THR A 4 -13.78 1.02 16.60
CA THR A 4 -14.25 -0.03 15.68
C THR A 4 -13.11 -0.35 14.72
N SER A 5 -12.65 -1.61 14.67
CA SER A 5 -11.50 -2.02 13.83
C SER A 5 -11.59 -1.53 12.38
N SER A 6 -12.79 -1.35 11.82
CA SER A 6 -12.98 -0.79 10.49
C SER A 6 -12.52 0.68 10.31
N ARG A 7 -12.55 1.51 11.37
CA ARG A 7 -12.03 2.89 11.31
C ARG A 7 -10.51 2.93 11.21
N GLU A 8 -9.83 1.95 11.79
CA GLU A 8 -8.36 1.89 11.77
C GLU A 8 -7.81 1.43 10.42
N TRP A 9 -8.60 0.71 9.63
CA TRP A 9 -8.20 0.18 8.32
C TRP A 9 -8.32 1.23 7.21
N PHE A 10 -9.22 2.20 7.37
CA PHE A 10 -9.42 3.32 6.45
C PHE A 10 -9.24 4.66 7.18
N ASP A 11 -8.17 4.78 7.95
CA ASP A 11 -7.85 6.00 8.66
C ASP A 11 -7.47 7.12 7.66
N PRO A 12 -8.19 8.27 7.63
CA PRO A 12 -7.85 9.39 6.74
C PRO A 12 -6.43 9.94 6.94
N TYR A 13 -5.81 9.70 8.10
CA TYR A 13 -4.45 10.15 8.41
C TYR A 13 -3.37 9.13 8.06
N ALA A 14 -3.74 7.93 7.62
CA ALA A 14 -2.76 6.92 7.23
C ALA A 14 -2.02 7.30 5.94
N ILE A 15 -0.72 6.97 5.90
CA ILE A 15 0.14 7.24 4.74
C ILE A 15 -0.38 6.62 3.45
N ASN A 16 -1.11 5.50 3.54
CA ASN A 16 -1.69 4.78 2.42
C ASN A 16 -2.97 5.42 1.85
N THR A 17 -3.63 6.31 2.60
CA THR A 17 -4.93 6.88 2.25
C THR A 17 -4.91 7.75 0.99
N PRO A 18 -3.89 8.60 0.75
CA PRO A 18 -3.77 9.32 -0.53
C PRO A 18 -3.67 8.38 -1.74
N LEU A 19 -2.88 7.30 -1.65
CA LEU A 19 -2.74 6.32 -2.72
C LEU A 19 -4.03 5.51 -2.93
N ALA A 20 -4.73 5.19 -1.85
CA ALA A 20 -6.06 4.57 -1.92
C ALA A 20 -7.06 5.50 -2.63
N GLY A 21 -7.04 6.80 -2.34
CA GLY A 21 -7.84 7.80 -3.04
C GLY A 21 -7.54 7.83 -4.54
N VAL A 22 -6.25 7.82 -4.93
CA VAL A 22 -5.84 7.74 -6.33
C VAL A 22 -6.39 6.48 -7.00
N CYS A 23 -6.35 5.32 -6.33
CA CYS A 23 -6.87 4.06 -6.86
C CYS A 23 -8.41 4.09 -7.00
N ALA A 24 -9.13 4.66 -6.03
CA ALA A 24 -10.58 4.80 -6.09
C ALA A 24 -11.01 5.71 -7.25
N VAL A 25 -10.36 6.87 -7.40
CA VAL A 25 -10.62 7.80 -8.51
C VAL A 25 -10.24 7.15 -9.85
N SER A 26 -9.14 6.40 -9.90
CA SER A 26 -8.74 5.65 -11.09
C SER A 26 -9.78 4.59 -11.48
N CYS A 27 -10.35 3.90 -10.49
CA CYS A 27 -11.42 2.94 -10.70
C CYS A 27 -12.66 3.60 -11.34
N LEU A 28 -13.01 4.82 -10.93
CA LEU A 28 -14.17 5.55 -11.47
C LEU A 28 -13.91 6.14 -12.87
N PHE A 29 -12.75 6.75 -13.10
CA PHE A 29 -12.50 7.58 -14.28
C PHE A 29 -11.64 6.93 -15.37
N ASN A 30 -10.76 5.98 -15.02
CA ASN A 30 -9.89 5.30 -15.98
C ASN A 30 -10.39 3.92 -16.41
N SER A 31 -11.36 3.35 -15.70
CA SER A 31 -11.88 2.03 -16.04
C SER A 31 -12.74 2.02 -17.30
N VAL A 32 -13.29 3.16 -17.74
CA VAL A 32 -14.04 3.26 -19.00
C VAL A 32 -13.20 4.00 -20.04
N LEU A 33 -12.60 3.24 -20.97
CA LEU A 33 -11.86 3.81 -22.10
C LEU A 33 -12.63 3.58 -23.39
N ASN A 34 -13.01 4.67 -24.09
CA ASN A 34 -13.74 4.62 -25.36
C ASN A 34 -15.02 3.76 -25.31
N GLY A 35 -15.80 3.86 -24.22
CA GLY A 35 -17.03 3.10 -24.03
C GLY A 35 -16.84 1.63 -23.64
N MET A 36 -15.60 1.14 -23.56
CA MET A 36 -15.29 -0.21 -23.06
C MET A 36 -14.75 -0.17 -21.64
N LEU A 37 -15.37 -0.97 -20.77
CA LEU A 37 -14.97 -1.14 -19.39
C LEU A 37 -13.77 -2.09 -19.30
N ARG A 38 -12.61 -1.56 -18.90
CA ARG A 38 -11.38 -2.32 -18.67
C ARG A 38 -11.45 -2.99 -17.31
N ILE A 39 -11.99 -4.21 -17.33
CA ILE A 39 -12.12 -5.08 -16.17
C ILE A 39 -10.78 -5.23 -15.43
N SER A 40 -9.67 -5.33 -16.16
CA SER A 40 -8.31 -5.39 -15.57
C SER A 40 -8.01 -4.18 -14.67
N ASN A 41 -8.35 -2.97 -15.11
CA ASN A 41 -8.14 -1.76 -14.31
C ASN A 41 -8.95 -1.79 -13.01
N ILE A 42 -10.22 -2.24 -13.09
CA ILE A 42 -11.10 -2.32 -11.92
C ILE A 42 -10.52 -3.31 -10.92
N TYR A 43 -10.21 -4.52 -11.36
CA TYR A 43 -9.64 -5.53 -10.48
C TYR A 43 -8.33 -5.06 -9.86
N THR A 44 -7.41 -4.49 -10.64
CA THR A 44 -6.13 -4.00 -10.10
C THR A 44 -6.33 -2.86 -9.10
N ASN A 45 -7.23 -1.90 -9.35
CA ASN A 45 -7.52 -0.83 -8.38
C ASN A 45 -8.22 -1.36 -7.12
N VAL A 46 -9.14 -2.31 -7.24
CA VAL A 46 -9.79 -2.95 -6.08
C VAL A 46 -8.79 -3.74 -5.25
N THR A 47 -7.91 -4.53 -5.89
CA THR A 47 -6.83 -5.24 -5.21
C THR A 47 -5.88 -4.27 -4.49
N LEU A 48 -5.53 -3.14 -5.12
CA LEU A 48 -4.72 -2.10 -4.49
C LEU A 48 -5.42 -1.48 -3.27
N LEU A 49 -6.71 -1.17 -3.38
CA LEU A 49 -7.50 -0.65 -2.25
C LEU A 49 -7.52 -1.62 -1.07
N ILE A 50 -7.69 -2.93 -1.34
CA ILE A 50 -7.67 -3.97 -0.31
C ILE A 50 -6.29 -4.06 0.33
N LEU A 51 -5.21 -4.14 -0.46
CA LEU A 51 -3.85 -4.23 0.05
C LEU A 51 -3.44 -3.02 0.89
N LEU A 52 -3.83 -1.81 0.48
CA LEU A 52 -3.55 -0.58 1.22
C LEU A 52 -4.36 -0.49 2.53
N GLY A 53 -5.61 -0.94 2.51
CA GLY A 53 -6.44 -1.08 3.71
C GLY A 53 -5.86 -2.12 4.67
N CYS A 54 -5.45 -3.28 4.16
CA CYS A 54 -4.77 -4.32 4.94
C CYS A 54 -3.45 -3.84 5.52
N SER A 55 -2.61 -3.13 4.76
CA SER A 55 -1.36 -2.55 5.23
C SER A 55 -1.61 -1.64 6.45
N THR A 56 -2.61 -0.77 6.36
CA THR A 56 -2.97 0.16 7.44
C THR A 56 -3.58 -0.57 8.65
N GLY A 57 -4.48 -1.52 8.41
CA GLY A 57 -5.12 -2.32 9.46
C GLY A 57 -4.16 -3.24 10.20
N LEU A 58 -3.19 -3.84 9.51
CA LEU A 58 -2.15 -4.67 10.11
C LEU A 58 -1.21 -3.84 10.99
N SER A 59 -0.80 -2.66 10.53
CA SER A 59 0.06 -1.77 11.31
C SER A 59 -0.64 -1.19 12.53
N ASN A 60 -1.88 -0.70 12.40
CA ASN A 60 -2.55 0.04 13.48
C ASN A 60 -3.38 -0.86 14.41
N SER A 61 -4.14 -1.80 13.87
CA SER A 61 -5.14 -2.58 14.61
C SER A 61 -4.58 -3.88 15.16
N LEU A 62 -3.84 -4.63 14.33
CA LEU A 62 -3.24 -5.91 14.72
C LEU A 62 -1.85 -5.77 15.33
N GLN A 63 -1.28 -4.56 15.35
CA GLN A 63 0.07 -4.27 15.86
C GLN A 63 1.14 -5.20 15.23
N MET A 64 0.96 -5.53 13.95
CA MET A 64 1.88 -6.34 13.15
C MET A 64 2.54 -5.44 12.07
N PRO A 65 3.45 -4.53 12.48
CA PRO A 65 4.00 -3.51 11.58
C PRO A 65 4.80 -4.10 10.43
N LEU A 66 5.51 -5.22 10.64
CA LEU A 66 6.26 -5.91 9.59
C LEU A 66 5.35 -6.41 8.45
N LEU A 67 4.24 -7.08 8.79
CA LEU A 67 3.27 -7.55 7.79
C LEU A 67 2.55 -6.38 7.12
N GLY A 68 2.24 -5.32 7.88
CA GLY A 68 1.68 -4.09 7.33
C GLY A 68 2.60 -3.42 6.31
N ALA A 69 3.90 -3.35 6.60
CA ALA A 69 4.92 -2.80 5.70
C ALA A 69 5.13 -3.68 4.46
N GLN A 70 5.10 -5.01 4.59
CA GLN A 70 5.16 -5.93 3.45
C GLN A 70 3.92 -5.81 2.54
N ALA A 71 2.73 -5.70 3.11
CA ALA A 71 1.49 -5.45 2.36
C ALA A 71 1.52 -4.09 1.64
N GLY A 72 2.04 -3.05 2.29
CA GLY A 72 2.23 -1.74 1.69
C GLY A 72 3.26 -1.74 0.56
N LEU A 73 4.37 -2.47 0.74
CA LEU A 73 5.42 -2.64 -0.26
C LEU A 73 4.87 -3.37 -1.50
N THR A 74 4.17 -4.48 -1.32
CA THR A 74 3.54 -5.20 -2.44
C THR A 74 2.50 -4.35 -3.16
N ALA A 75 1.67 -3.58 -2.45
CA ALA A 75 0.74 -2.64 -3.05
C ALA A 75 1.46 -1.57 -3.89
N SER A 76 2.52 -0.97 -3.35
CA SER A 76 3.28 0.08 -4.04
C SER A 76 4.01 -0.44 -5.29
N LEU A 77 4.54 -1.66 -5.24
CA LEU A 77 5.14 -2.33 -6.40
C LEU A 77 4.10 -2.64 -7.46
N LEU A 78 2.92 -3.15 -7.06
CA LEU A 78 1.82 -3.41 -7.96
C LEU A 78 1.32 -2.12 -8.64
N PHE A 79 1.27 -1.01 -7.89
CA PHE A 79 0.95 0.29 -8.46
C PHE A 79 2.00 0.71 -9.51
N THR A 80 3.28 0.68 -9.14
CA THR A 80 4.41 1.12 -9.99
C THR A 80 4.57 0.27 -11.25
N LEU A 81 4.47 -1.05 -11.12
CA LEU A 81 4.61 -2.01 -12.23
C LEU A 81 3.29 -2.24 -12.98
N GLY A 82 2.16 -1.80 -12.43
CA GLY A 82 0.87 -1.95 -13.07
C GLY A 82 0.75 -1.14 -14.36
N ALA A 83 1.40 0.02 -14.45
CA ALA A 83 1.44 0.86 -15.63
C ALA A 83 2.18 0.20 -16.83
N PRO A 84 3.43 -0.30 -16.69
CA PRO A 84 4.11 -0.99 -17.79
C PRO A 84 3.45 -2.31 -18.17
N MET A 85 2.86 -3.04 -17.21
CA MET A 85 2.11 -4.27 -17.48
C MET A 85 0.74 -4.05 -18.14
N LYS A 86 0.32 -2.78 -18.33
CA LYS A 86 -1.00 -2.40 -18.89
C LYS A 86 -2.18 -3.02 -18.13
N ILE A 87 -2.01 -3.24 -16.82
CA ILE A 87 -3.06 -3.71 -15.92
C ILE A 87 -3.66 -2.54 -15.12
N LEU A 88 -2.85 -1.52 -14.83
CA LEU A 88 -3.26 -0.29 -14.16
C LEU A 88 -3.17 0.89 -15.12
N PHE A 89 -4.27 1.64 -15.25
CA PHE A 89 -4.36 2.81 -16.09
C PHE A 89 -4.62 4.04 -15.24
N THR A 90 -3.60 4.88 -15.07
CA THR A 90 -3.73 6.18 -14.38
C THR A 90 -3.57 7.37 -15.33
N SER A 91 -3.47 7.11 -16.64
CA SER A 91 -3.06 8.11 -17.64
C SER A 91 -3.97 9.34 -17.73
N ARG A 92 -5.26 9.23 -17.35
CA ARG A 92 -6.17 10.40 -17.28
C ARG A 92 -6.02 11.21 -16.01
N LEU A 93 -5.42 10.65 -14.96
CA LEU A 93 -5.21 11.35 -13.68
C LEU A 93 -3.91 12.13 -13.68
N PHE A 94 -2.84 11.53 -14.18
CA PHE A 94 -1.53 12.16 -14.21
C PHE A 94 -0.63 11.54 -15.29
N PRO A 95 0.37 12.30 -15.78
CA PRO A 95 1.32 11.80 -16.76
C PRO A 95 2.22 10.70 -16.16
N ARG A 96 2.79 9.85 -17.03
CA ARG A 96 3.61 8.70 -16.62
C ARG A 96 4.75 9.01 -15.62
N PRO A 97 5.49 10.12 -15.74
CA PRO A 97 6.54 10.44 -14.76
C PRO A 97 5.99 10.62 -13.34
N VAL A 98 4.81 11.23 -13.20
CA VAL A 98 4.15 11.43 -11.90
C VAL A 98 3.68 10.10 -11.32
N HIS A 99 3.16 9.20 -12.17
CA HIS A 99 2.82 7.84 -11.75
C HIS A 99 4.02 7.13 -11.11
N TYR A 100 5.16 7.13 -11.80
CA TYR A 100 6.38 6.49 -11.28
C TYR A 100 6.94 7.22 -10.06
N GLY A 101 6.81 8.55 -9.97
CA GLY A 101 7.20 9.30 -8.79
C GLY A 101 6.40 8.90 -7.55
N ILE A 102 5.07 8.81 -7.67
CA ILE A 102 4.20 8.34 -6.59
C ILE A 102 4.56 6.90 -6.22
N GLY A 103 4.66 6.01 -7.22
CA GLY A 103 5.03 4.61 -7.01
C GLY A 103 6.36 4.43 -6.28
N ALA A 104 7.41 5.09 -6.76
CA ALA A 104 8.75 5.04 -6.16
C ALA A 104 8.79 5.60 -4.74
N PHE A 105 8.05 6.67 -4.45
CA PHE A 105 7.94 7.21 -3.10
C PHE A 105 7.34 6.18 -2.14
N TYR A 106 6.19 5.60 -2.50
CA TYR A 106 5.52 4.60 -1.66
C TYR A 106 6.32 3.30 -1.52
N THR A 107 6.98 2.84 -2.58
CA THR A 107 7.86 1.67 -2.51
C THR A 107 9.05 1.92 -1.61
N THR A 108 9.67 3.09 -1.70
CA THR A 108 10.80 3.46 -0.85
C THR A 108 10.39 3.55 0.61
N TYR A 109 9.26 4.20 0.89
CA TYR A 109 8.71 4.33 2.24
C TYR A 109 8.48 2.96 2.89
N HIS A 110 7.74 2.07 2.21
CA HIS A 110 7.44 0.75 2.75
C HIS A 110 8.67 -0.16 2.82
N ALA A 111 9.63 -0.01 1.90
CA ALA A 111 10.91 -0.73 1.98
C ALA A 111 11.72 -0.31 3.20
N MET A 112 11.78 0.99 3.50
CA MET A 112 12.42 1.50 4.72
C MET A 112 11.70 1.01 5.98
N GLN A 113 10.37 0.97 5.98
CA GLN A 113 9.61 0.41 7.10
C GLN A 113 9.90 -1.08 7.29
N VAL A 114 9.87 -1.89 6.23
CA VAL A 114 10.22 -3.32 6.33
C VAL A 114 11.62 -3.50 6.91
N ARG A 115 12.60 -2.73 6.42
CA ARG A 115 13.97 -2.81 6.92
C ARG A 115 14.07 -2.43 8.39
N ARG A 116 13.45 -1.31 8.77
CA ARG A 116 13.42 -0.87 10.17
C ARG A 116 12.82 -1.91 11.11
N GLU A 117 11.71 -2.53 10.72
CA GLU A 117 11.04 -3.54 11.54
C GLU A 117 11.81 -4.86 11.59
N LEU A 118 12.55 -5.22 10.52
CA LEU A 118 13.46 -6.36 10.54
C LEU A 118 14.66 -6.11 11.45
N ASP A 119 15.31 -4.96 11.31
CA ASP A 119 16.46 -4.58 12.14
C ASP A 119 16.04 -4.51 13.63
N TYR A 120 14.85 -3.95 13.92
CA TYR A 120 14.31 -3.93 15.30
C TYR A 120 13.97 -5.32 15.85
N PHE A 121 13.52 -6.25 14.98
CA PHE A 121 13.24 -7.63 15.38
C PHE A 121 14.54 -8.42 15.61
N GLU A 122 15.58 -8.18 14.82
CA GLU A 122 16.90 -8.79 14.96
C GLU A 122 17.57 -8.32 16.27
N ASP A 123 17.54 -7.02 16.56
CA ASP A 123 18.08 -6.40 17.78
C ASP A 123 17.33 -6.90 19.04
N ALA A 124 16.00 -7.02 18.97
CA ALA A 124 15.20 -7.58 20.07
C ALA A 124 15.48 -9.08 20.34
N GLY A 125 16.05 -9.80 19.37
CA GLY A 125 16.52 -11.17 19.55
C GLY A 125 17.89 -11.25 20.21
N GLU A 126 18.76 -10.27 19.96
CA GLU A 126 20.13 -10.19 20.50
C GLU A 126 20.11 -9.86 22.01
N ASP A 127 19.22 -8.95 22.45
CA ASP A 127 19.05 -8.62 23.87
C ASP A 127 18.52 -9.80 24.73
N ALA A 128 17.84 -10.77 24.13
CA ALA A 128 17.30 -11.94 24.86
C ALA A 128 18.37 -13.01 25.16
N GLU A 129 19.49 -13.00 24.43
CA GLU A 129 20.58 -13.96 24.64
C GLU A 129 21.53 -13.55 25.79
N ASP A 130 21.56 -12.26 26.15
CA ASP A 130 22.47 -11.70 27.16
C ASP A 130 21.88 -11.68 28.60
N GLU A 131 20.60 -11.98 28.80
CA GLU A 131 19.94 -11.98 30.13
C GLU A 131 19.96 -13.33 30.87
N VAL A 132 20.76 -14.31 30.44
CA VAL A 132 20.94 -15.59 31.15
C VAL A 132 22.27 -15.61 31.91
N PHE A 133 22.32 -14.96 33.07
CA PHE A 133 23.36 -15.17 34.09
C PHE A 133 22.77 -15.27 35.50
#